data_AF-A0A2V6PME9-F1
#
_entry.id   AF-A0A2V6PME9-F1
#
_cell.length_a   1.000
_cell.length_b   1.000
_cell.length_c   1.000
_cell.angle_alpha   90.00
_cell.angle_beta   90.00
_cell.angle_gamma   90.00
#
_symmetry.space_group_name_H-M   'P 1'
#
loop_
_entity.id
_entity.type
_entity.pdbx_description
1 polymer ?
#
loop_
_entity_poly.entity_id
_entity_poly.type
_entity_poly.pdbx_seq_one_letter_code
_entity_poly.pdbx_strand_id
1 'polypeptide(L)'
;PPTVGSSFDDFWLNASGTWSTVQLNGGSVPGDFAARFGATVQAVPPSIVYDNTAVPVTDGSGNQLYYPSASEYGDEITLSGANRVLTAFDFYYYYSGVSAGSATAAIRFYKNDGPGGAPGTSFFTSDPITLNPGYRRQTINFSAAAGLIAPDSFTWTVRFSDLGANQAGLLVYGPPTVGSSPDDFWQNAGGAWSTFLINGGSVPSDFAGRFGATLQAVPVSIVSFSLANGDLTFRVSGGIPPLQLQVRPSLTTGSWVNYGAPFTNTTLTLPAPGGSQSFFRVVSQ
;
A
#
# COMPACT_ATOMS: atom_id res chain seq x y z
N PRO A 1 29.54 -17.48 12.42
CA PRO A 1 28.27 -17.52 11.68
C PRO A 1 27.19 -16.59 12.31
N PRO A 2 26.49 -15.80 11.48
CA PRO A 2 25.39 -14.97 11.96
C PRO A 2 24.27 -15.81 12.56
N THR A 3 23.63 -15.31 13.61
CA THR A 3 22.47 -15.95 14.26
C THR A 3 21.17 -15.72 13.47
N VAL A 4 21.15 -14.76 12.54
CA VAL A 4 20.06 -14.46 11.62
C VAL A 4 20.67 -14.03 10.27
N GLY A 5 20.22 -14.63 9.16
CA GLY A 5 20.78 -14.40 7.82
C GLY A 5 21.97 -15.31 7.49
N SER A 6 22.67 -15.03 6.39
CA SER A 6 23.87 -15.74 5.95
C SER A 6 25.00 -14.76 5.60
N SER A 7 26.23 -15.25 5.64
CA SER A 7 27.44 -14.56 5.15
C SER A 7 28.27 -15.55 4.33
N PHE A 8 29.07 -15.03 3.40
CA PHE A 8 30.02 -15.82 2.60
C PHE A 8 31.40 -15.97 3.27
N ASP A 9 31.54 -15.47 4.51
CA ASP A 9 32.78 -15.51 5.28
C ASP A 9 33.98 -14.89 4.56
N ASP A 10 33.72 -13.78 3.88
CA ASP A 10 34.67 -12.99 3.12
C ASP A 10 34.41 -11.48 3.33
N PHE A 11 35.35 -10.66 2.86
CA PHE A 11 35.12 -9.23 2.75
C PHE A 11 35.67 -8.66 1.45
N TRP A 12 35.05 -7.60 0.95
CA TRP A 12 35.52 -6.89 -0.22
C TRP A 12 36.55 -5.83 0.16
N LEU A 13 37.73 -5.88 -0.45
CA LEU A 13 38.78 -4.88 -0.35
C LEU A 13 38.88 -4.11 -1.67
N ASN A 14 38.89 -2.78 -1.61
CA ASN A 14 39.20 -1.94 -2.77
C ASN A 14 40.66 -1.50 -2.70
N ALA A 15 41.47 -1.98 -3.63
CA ALA A 15 42.84 -1.53 -3.81
C ALA A 15 42.93 -0.75 -5.13
N SER A 16 43.14 0.56 -5.03
CA SER A 16 43.34 1.46 -6.18
C SER A 16 42.24 1.39 -7.26
N GLY A 17 40.97 1.30 -6.84
CA GLY A 17 39.81 1.30 -7.72
C GLY A 17 39.35 -0.09 -8.16
N THR A 18 40.06 -1.15 -7.80
CA THR A 18 39.67 -2.54 -8.08
C THR A 18 39.16 -3.22 -6.81
N TRP A 19 37.94 -3.74 -6.87
CA TRP A 19 37.33 -4.52 -5.80
C TRP A 19 37.70 -6.00 -5.93
N SER A 20 38.16 -6.61 -4.84
CA SER A 20 38.42 -8.05 -4.75
C SER A 20 37.90 -8.60 -3.43
N THR A 21 37.38 -9.84 -3.44
CA THR A 21 37.09 -10.56 -2.20
C THR A 21 38.38 -11.04 -1.54
N VAL A 22 38.42 -10.96 -0.23
CA VAL A 22 39.54 -11.38 0.61
C VAL A 22 39.01 -12.32 1.67
N GLN A 23 39.67 -13.48 1.79
CA GLN A 23 39.47 -14.42 2.89
C GLN A 23 40.72 -14.45 3.75
N LEU A 24 40.56 -14.42 5.07
CA LEU A 24 41.68 -14.49 5.99
C LEU A 24 42.23 -15.92 6.04
N ASN A 25 43.55 -16.07 5.93
CA ASN A 25 44.27 -17.35 5.94
C ASN A 25 43.61 -18.45 5.07
N GLY A 26 43.20 -18.12 3.85
CA GLY A 26 42.59 -19.07 2.92
C GLY A 26 41.25 -19.67 3.41
N GLY A 27 40.51 -18.95 4.25
CA GLY A 27 39.21 -19.36 4.79
C GLY A 27 39.28 -20.17 6.09
N SER A 28 40.47 -20.28 6.71
CA SER A 28 40.66 -21.01 7.98
C SER A 28 40.32 -20.17 9.23
N VAL A 29 40.11 -18.87 9.07
CA VAL A 29 39.60 -17.96 10.10
C VAL A 29 38.43 -17.16 9.54
N PRO A 30 37.39 -16.90 10.36
CA PRO A 30 36.25 -16.12 9.90
C PRO A 30 36.67 -14.73 9.39
N GLY A 31 36.33 -14.43 8.14
CA GLY A 31 36.50 -13.13 7.49
C GLY A 31 35.35 -12.16 7.77
N ASP A 32 34.31 -12.62 8.47
CA ASP A 32 33.14 -11.83 8.83
C ASP A 32 33.48 -10.62 9.73
N PHE A 33 33.13 -9.42 9.27
CA PHE A 33 33.02 -8.26 10.16
C PHE A 33 31.71 -8.30 10.93
N ALA A 34 31.75 -8.01 12.23
CA ALA A 34 30.55 -7.94 13.05
C ALA A 34 29.64 -6.77 12.60
N ALA A 35 28.54 -7.10 11.93
CA ALA A 35 27.50 -6.16 11.55
C ALA A 35 26.13 -6.68 11.99
N ARG A 36 25.26 -5.75 12.43
CA ARG A 36 23.85 -6.04 12.69
C ARG A 36 23.01 -5.03 11.92
N PHE A 37 22.21 -5.53 11.00
CA PHE A 37 21.19 -4.75 10.31
C PHE A 37 19.86 -4.97 11.02
N GLY A 38 19.19 -3.90 11.40
CA GLY A 38 17.83 -3.94 11.93
C GLY A 38 16.97 -2.99 11.14
N ALA A 39 15.89 -3.48 10.54
CA ALA A 39 14.85 -2.65 9.95
C ALA A 39 13.77 -2.44 11.01
N THR A 40 13.39 -1.19 11.26
CA THR A 40 12.16 -0.87 11.98
C THR A 40 11.14 -0.42 10.95
N VAL A 41 9.98 -1.08 10.91
CA VAL A 41 8.84 -0.60 10.14
C VAL A 41 8.08 0.37 11.05
N GLN A 42 8.17 1.66 10.77
CA GLN A 42 7.30 2.63 11.40
C GLN A 42 5.89 2.41 10.84
N ALA A 43 5.02 1.82 11.66
CA ALA A 43 3.60 1.67 11.32
C ALA A 43 2.93 3.06 11.42
N VAL A 44 2.88 3.78 10.30
CA VAL A 44 2.04 4.97 10.19
C VAL A 44 0.58 4.51 10.23
N PRO A 45 -0.30 5.12 11.05
CA PRO A 45 -1.71 4.76 11.07
C PRO A 45 -2.31 4.97 9.67
N PRO A 46 -3.22 4.09 9.22
CA PRO A 46 -3.81 4.21 7.89
C PRO A 46 -4.57 5.53 7.75
N SER A 47 -4.32 6.23 6.65
CA SER A 47 -5.10 7.40 6.25
C SER A 47 -6.26 6.96 5.38
N ILE A 48 -7.37 7.68 5.46
CA ILE A 48 -8.45 7.54 4.47
C ILE A 48 -7.99 8.20 3.19
N VAL A 49 -7.98 7.44 2.10
CA VAL A 49 -7.54 7.88 0.76
C VAL A 49 -8.69 8.01 -0.24
N TYR A 50 -9.85 7.45 0.09
CA TYR A 50 -11.12 7.68 -0.62
C TYR A 50 -12.28 7.50 0.37
N ASP A 51 -13.30 8.34 0.27
CA ASP A 51 -14.51 8.23 1.11
C ASP A 51 -15.74 8.82 0.41
N ASN A 52 -16.64 7.94 -0.03
CA ASN A 52 -17.97 8.27 -0.54
C ASN A 52 -19.08 7.73 0.38
N THR A 53 -18.95 7.93 1.71
CA THR A 53 -19.93 7.39 2.69
C THR A 53 -20.72 8.46 3.43
N ALA A 54 -20.54 9.73 3.07
CA ALA A 54 -21.13 10.85 3.80
C ALA A 54 -22.54 11.25 3.35
N VAL A 55 -22.85 11.12 2.05
CA VAL A 55 -24.09 11.65 1.45
C VAL A 55 -24.89 10.50 0.80
N PRO A 56 -25.78 9.82 1.56
CA PRO A 56 -26.62 8.77 0.99
C PRO A 56 -27.70 9.35 0.08
N VAL A 57 -27.97 8.68 -1.04
CA VAL A 57 -29.10 9.01 -1.92
C VAL A 57 -30.33 8.21 -1.49
N THR A 58 -31.51 8.82 -1.58
CA THR A 58 -32.79 8.16 -1.26
C THR A 58 -33.68 8.01 -2.49
N ASP A 59 -34.53 6.99 -2.49
CA ASP A 59 -35.58 6.82 -3.49
C ASP A 59 -36.79 7.73 -3.19
N GLY A 60 -37.78 7.74 -4.08
CA GLY A 60 -39.00 8.54 -3.91
C GLY A 60 -39.87 8.15 -2.69
N SER A 61 -39.54 7.04 -2.01
CA SER A 61 -40.19 6.58 -0.79
C SER A 61 -39.39 6.93 0.48
N GLY A 62 -38.23 7.59 0.33
CA GLY A 62 -37.34 7.93 1.44
C GLY A 62 -36.45 6.78 1.92
N ASN A 63 -36.45 5.64 1.24
CA ASN A 63 -35.51 4.55 1.51
C ASN A 63 -34.17 4.87 0.86
N GLN A 64 -33.10 4.29 1.39
CA GLN A 64 -31.79 4.44 0.77
C GLN A 64 -31.76 3.77 -0.61
N LEU A 65 -31.36 4.53 -1.63
CA LEU A 65 -31.30 4.06 -3.01
C LEU A 65 -30.17 3.04 -3.16
N TYR A 66 -30.46 1.98 -3.92
CA TYR A 66 -29.48 0.96 -4.30
C TYR A 66 -29.65 0.59 -5.77
N TYR A 67 -28.56 0.15 -6.41
CA TYR A 67 -28.60 -0.31 -7.80
C TYR A 67 -28.57 -1.84 -7.87
N PRO A 68 -29.69 -2.53 -8.16
CA PRO A 68 -29.68 -3.98 -8.29
C PRO A 68 -29.17 -4.43 -9.65
N SER A 69 -28.16 -5.31 -9.66
CA SER A 69 -27.69 -5.96 -10.90
C SER A 69 -27.05 -7.31 -10.63
N ALA A 70 -27.25 -8.23 -11.57
CA ALA A 70 -26.57 -9.53 -11.62
C ALA A 70 -25.24 -9.47 -12.40
N SER A 71 -25.03 -8.40 -13.18
CA SER A 71 -23.73 -8.10 -13.79
C SER A 71 -22.72 -7.75 -12.70
N GLU A 72 -21.44 -7.84 -13.06
CA GLU A 72 -20.40 -7.20 -12.26
C GLU A 72 -20.39 -5.70 -12.55
N TYR A 73 -20.31 -4.85 -11.53
CA TYR A 73 -20.30 -3.40 -11.70
C TYR A 73 -19.68 -2.67 -10.51
N GLY A 74 -19.30 -1.40 -10.69
CA GLY A 74 -18.83 -0.52 -9.62
C GLY A 74 -18.09 0.71 -10.16
N ASP A 75 -17.42 1.43 -9.27
CA ASP A 75 -16.92 2.78 -9.58
C ASP A 75 -15.43 2.82 -9.91
N GLU A 76 -15.11 3.69 -10.85
CA GLU A 76 -13.76 4.20 -11.04
C GLU A 76 -13.47 5.29 -10.00
N ILE A 77 -12.40 5.13 -9.23
CA ILE A 77 -12.03 6.10 -8.19
C ILE A 77 -10.60 6.58 -8.36
N THR A 78 -10.36 7.83 -8.01
CA THR A 78 -9.01 8.40 -7.85
C THR A 78 -8.74 8.67 -6.38
N LEU A 79 -7.64 8.09 -5.87
CA LEU A 79 -7.23 8.19 -4.48
C LEU A 79 -6.57 9.55 -4.17
N SER A 80 -6.87 10.10 -3.00
CA SER A 80 -6.20 11.27 -2.46
C SER A 80 -4.89 10.91 -1.74
N GLY A 81 -4.00 11.91 -1.60
CA GLY A 81 -2.70 11.75 -0.95
C GLY A 81 -1.75 10.79 -1.67
N ALA A 82 -0.70 10.35 -0.99
CA ALA A 82 0.33 9.47 -1.54
C ALA A 82 0.29 8.02 -1.03
N ASN A 83 -0.63 7.72 -0.09
CA ASN A 83 -0.72 6.39 0.51
C ASN A 83 -1.39 5.42 -0.46
N ARG A 84 -0.74 4.29 -0.74
CA ARG A 84 -1.19 3.30 -1.75
C ARG A 84 -1.18 1.87 -1.27
N VAL A 85 -0.63 1.56 -0.10
CA VAL A 85 -0.75 0.23 0.49
C VAL A 85 -2.11 0.14 1.17
N LEU A 86 -3.06 -0.52 0.52
CA LEU A 86 -4.42 -0.63 1.04
C LEU A 86 -4.41 -1.40 2.37
N THR A 87 -5.19 -0.92 3.34
CA THR A 87 -5.35 -1.54 4.66
C THR A 87 -6.78 -1.96 4.94
N ALA A 88 -7.75 -1.24 4.40
CA ALA A 88 -9.16 -1.59 4.51
C ALA A 88 -9.98 -1.04 3.33
N PHE A 89 -11.05 -1.73 3.01
CA PHE A 89 -12.10 -1.28 2.11
C PHE A 89 -13.46 -1.53 2.76
N ASP A 90 -14.26 -0.47 2.92
CA ASP A 90 -15.67 -0.56 3.29
C ASP A 90 -16.54 -0.35 2.04
N PHE A 91 -17.55 -1.19 1.87
CA PHE A 91 -18.62 -0.99 0.90
C PHE A 91 -19.99 -1.23 1.52
N TYR A 92 -21.02 -0.63 0.93
CA TYR A 92 -22.38 -0.67 1.44
C TYR A 92 -23.31 -1.33 0.43
N TYR A 93 -24.15 -2.23 0.90
CA TYR A 93 -25.12 -2.92 0.06
C TYR A 93 -26.47 -3.06 0.75
N TYR A 94 -27.50 -3.30 -0.05
CA TYR A 94 -28.79 -3.82 0.39
C TYR A 94 -28.96 -5.25 -0.10
N TYR A 95 -29.55 -6.12 0.73
CA TYR A 95 -29.99 -7.45 0.34
C TYR A 95 -31.43 -7.70 0.81
N SER A 96 -32.32 -8.06 -0.12
CA SER A 96 -33.76 -8.24 0.15
C SER A 96 -34.13 -9.60 0.75
N GLY A 97 -33.17 -10.50 0.95
CA GLY A 97 -33.44 -11.81 1.55
C GLY A 97 -33.86 -11.70 3.01
N VAL A 98 -34.43 -12.77 3.57
CA VAL A 98 -34.93 -12.80 4.97
C VAL A 98 -33.93 -13.40 5.97
N SER A 99 -32.88 -14.08 5.49
CA SER A 99 -31.78 -14.60 6.30
C SER A 99 -30.48 -14.59 5.52
N ALA A 100 -29.34 -14.72 6.22
CA ALA A 100 -28.11 -15.13 5.58
C ALA A 100 -28.30 -16.54 4.96
N GLY A 101 -27.68 -16.79 3.82
CA GLY A 101 -27.88 -18.02 3.04
C GLY A 101 -26.79 -18.22 2.01
N SER A 102 -27.13 -18.79 0.86
CA SER A 102 -26.18 -19.03 -0.24
C SER A 102 -25.79 -17.75 -0.99
N ALA A 103 -26.55 -16.68 -0.86
CA ALA A 103 -26.30 -15.42 -1.56
C ALA A 103 -24.94 -14.83 -1.18
N THR A 104 -24.14 -14.48 -2.18
CA THR A 104 -22.79 -13.95 -1.98
C THR A 104 -22.51 -12.71 -2.81
N ALA A 105 -21.50 -11.94 -2.40
CA ALA A 105 -20.84 -10.91 -3.19
C ALA A 105 -19.36 -11.26 -3.37
N ALA A 106 -18.82 -10.98 -4.55
CA ALA A 106 -17.38 -10.98 -4.79
C ALA A 106 -16.93 -9.56 -5.15
N ILE A 107 -15.92 -9.05 -4.44
CA ILE A 107 -15.31 -7.74 -4.72
C ILE A 107 -14.06 -7.94 -5.57
N ARG A 108 -13.88 -7.10 -6.59
CA ARG A 108 -12.66 -7.08 -7.41
C ARG A 108 -12.16 -5.67 -7.60
N PHE A 109 -10.84 -5.52 -7.69
CA PHE A 109 -10.21 -4.26 -8.10
C PHE A 109 -9.46 -4.47 -9.41
N TYR A 110 -9.60 -3.50 -10.31
CA TYR A 110 -9.01 -3.52 -11.64
C TYR A 110 -8.22 -2.26 -11.89
N LYS A 111 -7.10 -2.43 -12.58
CA LYS A 111 -6.47 -1.31 -13.26
C LYS A 111 -7.37 -0.87 -14.41
N ASN A 112 -7.36 0.42 -14.69
CA ASN A 112 -8.10 1.03 -15.80
C ASN A 112 -7.27 0.97 -17.09
N ASP A 113 -6.66 -0.19 -17.35
CA ASP A 113 -5.77 -0.46 -18.48
C ASP A 113 -6.48 -1.24 -19.61
N GLY A 114 -7.80 -1.40 -19.50
CA GLY A 114 -8.63 -1.94 -20.57
C GLY A 114 -8.88 -0.93 -21.70
N PRO A 115 -9.50 -1.37 -22.81
CA PRO A 115 -9.83 -0.51 -23.94
C PRO A 115 -10.62 0.73 -23.51
N GLY A 116 -10.16 1.93 -23.90
CA GLY A 116 -10.84 3.18 -23.57
C GLY A 116 -10.78 3.58 -22.09
N GLY A 117 -9.86 3.01 -21.30
CA GLY A 117 -9.78 3.25 -19.85
C GLY A 117 -10.70 2.34 -19.03
N ALA A 118 -11.36 1.38 -19.67
CA ALA A 118 -12.21 0.42 -18.97
C ALA A 118 -11.41 -0.45 -17.97
N PRO A 119 -12.10 -1.12 -17.03
CA PRO A 119 -11.49 -2.13 -16.18
C PRO A 119 -10.81 -3.23 -17.01
N GLY A 120 -9.54 -3.50 -16.72
CA GLY A 120 -8.73 -4.50 -17.43
C GLY A 120 -8.11 -5.52 -16.47
N THR A 121 -6.87 -5.28 -16.06
CA THR A 121 -6.10 -6.19 -15.21
C THR A 121 -6.62 -6.18 -13.78
N SER A 122 -7.12 -7.32 -13.28
CA SER A 122 -7.46 -7.47 -11.86
C SER A 122 -6.19 -7.55 -11.01
N PHE A 123 -6.13 -6.79 -9.92
CA PHE A 123 -5.05 -6.84 -8.93
C PHE A 123 -5.53 -7.24 -7.52
N PHE A 124 -6.84 -7.39 -7.34
CA PHE A 124 -7.44 -7.94 -6.14
C PHE A 124 -8.75 -8.65 -6.48
N THR A 125 -9.01 -9.77 -5.82
CA THR A 125 -10.30 -10.46 -5.78
C THR A 125 -10.51 -10.96 -4.37
N SER A 126 -11.67 -10.67 -3.77
CA SER A 126 -12.01 -11.17 -2.45
C SER A 126 -12.44 -12.64 -2.50
N ASP A 127 -12.37 -13.31 -1.35
CA ASP A 127 -13.19 -14.50 -1.13
C ASP A 127 -14.69 -14.15 -1.23
N PRO A 128 -15.58 -15.10 -1.56
CA PRO A 128 -17.02 -14.87 -1.55
C PRO A 128 -17.50 -14.39 -0.17
N ILE A 129 -18.23 -13.29 -0.15
CA ILE A 129 -18.77 -12.67 1.06
C ILE A 129 -20.25 -13.04 1.17
N THR A 130 -20.64 -13.74 2.23
CA THR A 130 -22.06 -14.06 2.49
C THR A 130 -22.86 -12.79 2.77
N LEU A 131 -23.99 -12.65 2.06
CA LEU A 131 -24.88 -11.50 2.24
C LEU A 131 -25.78 -11.67 3.47
N ASN A 132 -25.90 -10.58 4.23
CA ASN A 132 -26.85 -10.47 5.33
C ASN A 132 -28.03 -9.57 4.93
N PRO A 133 -29.27 -9.90 5.31
CA PRO A 133 -30.45 -9.09 5.02
C PRO A 133 -30.34 -7.63 5.42
N GLY A 134 -30.98 -6.76 4.65
CA GLY A 134 -31.13 -5.33 4.91
C GLY A 134 -29.96 -4.48 4.43
N TYR A 135 -29.89 -3.24 4.92
CA TYR A 135 -28.79 -2.32 4.66
C TYR A 135 -27.57 -2.70 5.49
N ARG A 136 -26.45 -2.94 4.81
CA ARG A 136 -25.23 -3.45 5.42
C ARG A 136 -24.02 -2.63 4.99
N ARG A 137 -23.11 -2.44 5.95
CA ARG A 137 -21.71 -2.08 5.70
C ARG A 137 -20.88 -3.34 5.84
N GLN A 138 -20.03 -3.61 4.85
CA GLN A 138 -19.07 -4.70 4.87
C GLN A 138 -17.66 -4.13 4.78
N THR A 139 -16.79 -4.61 5.67
CA THR A 139 -15.37 -4.27 5.69
C THR A 139 -14.55 -5.45 5.17
N ILE A 140 -13.60 -5.17 4.29
CA ILE A 140 -12.51 -6.07 3.91
C ILE A 140 -11.23 -5.47 4.50
N ASN A 141 -10.51 -6.25 5.31
CA ASN A 141 -9.22 -5.83 5.86
C ASN A 141 -8.09 -6.46 5.05
N PHE A 142 -7.11 -5.65 4.68
CA PHE A 142 -5.90 -6.10 3.98
C PHE A 142 -4.76 -6.18 4.98
N SER A 143 -4.04 -7.30 4.99
CA SER A 143 -2.85 -7.41 5.84
C SER A 143 -1.70 -6.59 5.24
N ALA A 144 -0.93 -5.90 6.09
CA ALA A 144 0.26 -5.19 5.64
C ALA A 144 1.28 -6.13 4.96
N ALA A 145 1.29 -7.41 5.34
CA ALA A 145 2.14 -8.44 4.74
C ALA A 145 1.74 -8.79 3.30
N ALA A 146 0.45 -8.65 2.94
CA ALA A 146 -0.01 -8.86 1.57
C ALA A 146 0.50 -7.79 0.61
N GLY A 147 0.87 -6.61 1.11
CA GLY A 147 1.47 -5.54 0.31
C GLY A 147 0.60 -5.15 -0.89
N LEU A 148 -0.74 -5.08 -0.71
CA LEU A 148 -1.66 -4.75 -1.79
C LEU A 148 -1.54 -3.26 -2.13
N ILE A 149 -0.78 -2.94 -3.19
CA ILE A 149 -0.53 -1.58 -3.65
C ILE A 149 -1.55 -1.20 -4.73
N ALA A 150 -2.36 -0.17 -4.46
CA ALA A 150 -3.27 0.42 -5.44
C ALA A 150 -2.56 1.41 -6.37
N PRO A 151 -2.97 1.52 -7.64
CA PRO A 151 -2.65 2.69 -8.47
C PRO A 151 -3.32 3.98 -7.94
N ASP A 152 -2.99 5.12 -8.55
CA ASP A 152 -3.65 6.41 -8.24
C ASP A 152 -5.13 6.42 -8.61
N SER A 153 -5.48 5.81 -9.75
CA SER A 153 -6.86 5.57 -10.17
C SER A 153 -7.06 4.10 -10.52
N PHE A 154 -8.18 3.54 -10.08
CA PHE A 154 -8.57 2.15 -10.35
C PHE A 154 -10.09 1.98 -10.21
N THR A 155 -10.63 0.89 -10.74
CA THR A 155 -12.04 0.54 -10.61
C THR A 155 -12.23 -0.56 -9.58
N TRP A 156 -13.15 -0.38 -8.63
CA TRP A 156 -13.61 -1.45 -7.76
C TRP A 156 -15.01 -1.90 -8.17
N THR A 157 -15.29 -3.20 -8.06
CA THR A 157 -16.55 -3.78 -8.52
C THR A 157 -17.09 -4.77 -7.52
N VAL A 158 -18.39 -5.01 -7.61
CA VAL A 158 -19.08 -6.13 -6.98
C VAL A 158 -19.73 -7.02 -8.03
N ARG A 159 -19.76 -8.32 -7.75
CA ARG A 159 -20.66 -9.25 -8.42
C ARG A 159 -21.47 -10.02 -7.38
N PHE A 160 -22.79 -9.90 -7.45
CA PHE A 160 -23.71 -10.67 -6.62
C PHE A 160 -24.05 -12.01 -7.29
N SER A 161 -24.11 -13.07 -6.47
CA SER A 161 -24.37 -14.43 -6.92
C SER A 161 -25.39 -15.12 -6.00
N ASP A 162 -26.02 -16.18 -6.52
CA ASP A 162 -26.89 -17.08 -5.74
C ASP A 162 -28.06 -16.38 -5.01
N LEU A 163 -28.59 -15.31 -5.62
CA LEU A 163 -29.67 -14.49 -5.04
C LEU A 163 -31.05 -15.19 -5.05
N GLY A 164 -31.25 -16.18 -5.93
CA GLY A 164 -32.57 -16.79 -6.15
C GLY A 164 -33.58 -15.76 -6.63
N ALA A 165 -34.71 -15.62 -5.91
CA ALA A 165 -35.74 -14.61 -6.19
C ALA A 165 -35.48 -13.26 -5.48
N ASN A 166 -34.41 -13.16 -4.69
CA ASN A 166 -34.06 -11.94 -3.96
C ASN A 166 -33.24 -10.97 -4.82
N GLN A 167 -33.08 -9.75 -4.34
CA GLN A 167 -32.28 -8.70 -4.95
C GLN A 167 -31.15 -8.28 -4.02
N ALA A 168 -30.02 -7.92 -4.61
CA ALA A 168 -28.92 -7.26 -3.93
C ALA A 168 -28.37 -6.14 -4.80
N GLY A 169 -27.84 -5.10 -4.17
CA GLY A 169 -27.21 -3.98 -4.88
C GLY A 169 -26.38 -3.10 -3.97
N LEU A 170 -25.45 -2.37 -4.57
CA LEU A 170 -24.68 -1.34 -3.87
C LEU A 170 -25.56 -0.14 -3.54
N LEU A 171 -25.32 0.46 -2.37
CA LEU A 171 -26.01 1.68 -1.98
C LEU A 171 -25.41 2.88 -2.70
N VAL A 172 -26.28 3.75 -3.20
CA VAL A 172 -25.92 4.94 -3.96
C VAL A 172 -25.60 6.08 -3.00
N TYR A 173 -24.45 6.71 -3.20
CA TYR A 173 -23.96 7.85 -2.43
C TYR A 173 -23.36 8.87 -3.39
N GLY A 174 -23.19 10.11 -2.96
CA GLY A 174 -22.42 11.09 -3.72
C GLY A 174 -22.73 12.52 -3.34
N PRO A 175 -21.76 13.44 -3.48
CA PRO A 175 -20.41 13.22 -4.02
C PRO A 175 -19.42 12.70 -2.95
N PRO A 176 -18.25 12.15 -3.36
CA PRO A 176 -17.18 11.75 -2.44
C PRO A 176 -16.62 12.94 -1.65
N THR A 177 -16.22 12.69 -0.40
CA THR A 177 -15.60 13.66 0.51
C THR A 177 -14.07 13.58 0.54
N VAL A 178 -13.50 12.46 0.13
CA VAL A 178 -12.06 12.24 -0.04
C VAL A 178 -11.83 11.51 -1.36
N GLY A 179 -10.85 11.96 -2.15
CA GLY A 179 -10.62 11.46 -3.49
C GLY A 179 -11.68 11.98 -4.47
N SER A 180 -11.81 11.32 -5.62
CA SER A 180 -12.84 11.64 -6.61
C SER A 180 -13.32 10.40 -7.34
N SER A 181 -14.53 10.48 -7.89
CA SER A 181 -15.15 9.49 -8.76
C SER A 181 -15.83 10.25 -9.90
N PRO A 182 -15.77 9.80 -11.17
CA PRO A 182 -16.70 10.25 -12.19
C PRO A 182 -18.13 9.93 -11.77
N ASP A 183 -19.11 10.79 -12.09
CA ASP A 183 -20.52 10.55 -11.79
C ASP A 183 -21.15 9.54 -12.78
N ASP A 184 -20.51 8.38 -12.91
CA ASP A 184 -20.91 7.21 -13.67
C ASP A 184 -20.34 5.94 -13.01
N PHE A 185 -20.76 4.76 -13.47
CA PHE A 185 -20.18 3.50 -13.01
C PHE A 185 -19.96 2.53 -14.16
N TRP A 186 -18.98 1.66 -14.01
CA TRP A 186 -18.69 0.58 -14.96
C TRP A 186 -19.61 -0.60 -14.70
N GLN A 187 -20.20 -1.18 -15.76
CA GLN A 187 -20.91 -2.45 -15.69
C GLN A 187 -20.45 -3.41 -16.79
N ASN A 188 -20.25 -4.67 -16.42
CA ASN A 188 -19.83 -5.73 -17.29
C ASN A 188 -21.03 -6.51 -17.83
N ALA A 189 -21.28 -6.38 -19.12
CA ALA A 189 -22.29 -7.15 -19.84
C ALA A 189 -21.62 -8.24 -20.69
N GLY A 190 -21.44 -9.43 -20.11
CA GLY A 190 -20.95 -10.59 -20.86
C GLY A 190 -19.51 -10.48 -21.36
N GLY A 191 -18.65 -9.78 -20.63
CA GLY A 191 -17.23 -9.57 -20.95
C GLY A 191 -16.91 -8.19 -21.52
N ALA A 192 -17.92 -7.37 -21.84
CA ALA A 192 -17.75 -6.01 -22.31
C ALA A 192 -18.08 -5.00 -21.20
N TRP A 193 -17.19 -4.05 -20.98
CA TRP A 193 -17.38 -2.95 -20.03
C TRP A 193 -17.94 -1.72 -20.74
N SER A 194 -18.94 -1.10 -20.12
CA SER A 194 -19.46 0.21 -20.51
C SER A 194 -19.85 1.01 -19.27
N THR A 195 -19.82 2.34 -19.38
CA THR A 195 -20.30 3.23 -18.32
C THR A 195 -21.81 3.36 -18.34
N PHE A 196 -22.41 3.54 -17.17
CA PHE A 196 -23.84 3.71 -16.96
C PHE A 196 -24.12 4.87 -16.02
N LEU A 197 -25.30 5.45 -16.18
CA LEU A 197 -25.84 6.49 -15.32
C LEU A 197 -27.13 6.01 -14.67
N ILE A 198 -27.29 6.24 -13.37
CA ILE A 198 -28.54 5.94 -12.68
C ILE A 198 -29.58 7.00 -13.07
N ASN A 199 -30.75 6.55 -13.54
CA ASN A 199 -31.83 7.41 -14.02
C ASN A 199 -31.36 8.49 -15.02
N GLY A 200 -30.43 8.15 -15.90
CA GLY A 200 -29.87 9.07 -16.90
C GLY A 200 -29.06 10.23 -16.30
N GLY A 201 -28.55 10.09 -15.08
CA GLY A 201 -27.75 11.10 -14.39
C GLY A 201 -28.57 12.11 -13.59
N SER A 202 -29.85 11.81 -13.33
CA SER A 202 -30.70 12.66 -12.47
C SER A 202 -30.47 12.46 -10.97
N VAL A 203 -29.71 11.42 -10.61
CA VAL A 203 -29.19 11.14 -9.27
C VAL A 203 -27.72 10.76 -9.39
N PRO A 204 -26.93 10.87 -8.30
CA PRO A 204 -25.56 10.39 -8.30
C PRO A 204 -25.47 8.94 -8.79
N SER A 205 -24.44 8.66 -9.57
CA SER A 205 -24.13 7.34 -10.12
C SER A 205 -22.90 6.73 -9.47
N ASP A 206 -22.53 7.22 -8.28
CA ASP A 206 -21.49 6.65 -7.44
C ASP A 206 -22.08 5.74 -6.34
N PHE A 207 -21.27 4.80 -5.86
CA PHE A 207 -21.58 3.90 -4.77
C PHE A 207 -20.78 4.21 -3.50
N ALA A 208 -21.32 3.79 -2.37
CA ALA A 208 -20.64 3.94 -1.09
C ALA A 208 -19.38 3.06 -1.03
N GLY A 209 -18.23 3.72 -0.96
CA GLY A 209 -16.92 3.10 -0.80
C GLY A 209 -16.02 3.95 0.10
N ARG A 210 -15.23 3.30 0.96
CA ARG A 210 -14.19 3.98 1.75
C ARG A 210 -12.92 3.14 1.79
N PHE A 211 -11.80 3.75 1.41
CA PHE A 211 -10.49 3.09 1.39
C PHE A 211 -9.56 3.69 2.43
N GLY A 212 -8.98 2.83 3.24
CA GLY A 212 -7.83 3.13 4.09
C GLY A 212 -6.54 2.65 3.44
N ALA A 213 -5.49 3.46 3.50
CA ALA A 213 -4.16 3.09 3.03
C ALA A 213 -3.05 3.67 3.88
N THR A 214 -1.90 3.00 3.89
CA THR A 214 -0.64 3.50 4.44
C THR A 214 0.35 3.83 3.32
N LEU A 215 1.39 4.58 3.68
CA LEU A 215 2.55 4.71 2.82
C LEU A 215 3.13 3.33 2.53
N GLN A 216 3.65 3.15 1.33
CA GLN A 216 4.57 2.06 1.07
C GLN A 216 5.82 2.29 1.92
N ALA A 217 5.89 1.63 3.07
CA ALA A 217 7.06 1.65 3.93
C ALA A 217 8.18 0.94 3.19
N VAL A 218 8.99 1.69 2.44
CA VAL A 218 10.30 1.22 1.98
C VAL A 218 11.24 1.41 3.18
N PRO A 219 11.71 0.35 3.85
CA PRO A 219 12.60 0.52 4.99
C PRO A 219 13.86 1.28 4.59
N VAL A 220 14.36 2.17 5.46
CA VAL A 220 15.67 2.78 5.24
C VAL A 220 16.71 1.66 5.15
N SER A 221 17.42 1.63 4.04
CA SER A 221 18.50 0.68 3.78
C SER A 221 19.75 1.45 3.42
N ILE A 222 20.87 1.12 4.07
CA ILE A 222 22.18 1.56 3.60
C ILE A 222 22.57 0.60 2.46
N VAL A 223 22.50 1.10 1.23
CA VAL A 223 22.81 0.35 0.00
C VAL A 223 24.30 0.14 -0.16
N SER A 224 25.10 1.16 0.19
CA SER A 224 26.56 1.06 0.19
C SER A 224 27.17 2.01 1.20
N PHE A 225 28.35 1.66 1.70
CA PHE A 225 29.21 2.52 2.50
C PHE A 225 30.63 2.51 1.92
N SER A 226 31.31 3.65 1.96
CA SER A 226 32.73 3.74 1.57
C SER A 226 33.45 4.80 2.38
N LEU A 227 34.72 4.56 2.68
CA LEU A 227 35.65 5.54 3.25
C LEU A 227 36.77 5.76 2.23
N ALA A 228 36.91 6.99 1.74
CA ALA A 228 37.96 7.35 0.78
C ALA A 228 38.39 8.79 1.02
N ASN A 229 39.70 9.08 0.93
CA ASN A 229 40.25 10.43 1.04
C ASN A 229 39.84 11.19 2.31
N GLY A 230 39.58 10.48 3.42
CA GLY A 230 39.10 11.09 4.67
C GLY A 230 37.59 11.33 4.74
N ASP A 231 36.84 10.98 3.69
CA ASP A 231 35.39 11.14 3.62
C ASP A 231 34.65 9.80 3.72
N LEU A 232 33.58 9.81 4.50
CA LEU A 232 32.62 8.73 4.63
C LEU A 232 31.43 9.01 3.72
N THR A 233 31.14 8.07 2.82
CA THR A 233 30.00 8.13 1.90
C THR A 233 29.03 7.00 2.16
N PHE A 234 27.75 7.35 2.37
CA PHE A 234 26.63 6.42 2.43
C PHE A 234 25.75 6.61 1.21
N ARG A 235 25.34 5.52 0.57
CA ARG A 235 24.19 5.54 -0.33
C ARG A 235 23.02 4.88 0.40
N VAL A 236 21.91 5.58 0.53
CA VAL A 236 20.71 5.04 1.17
C VAL A 236 19.57 4.91 0.18
N SER A 237 18.66 3.99 0.46
CA SER A 237 17.38 3.86 -0.22
C SER A 237 16.27 3.68 0.80
N GLY A 238 15.03 3.98 0.38
CA GLY A 238 13.87 3.93 1.26
C GLY A 238 13.88 5.01 2.34
N GLY A 239 13.05 4.80 3.34
CA GLY A 239 12.71 5.77 4.38
C GLY A 239 11.79 6.88 3.88
N ILE A 240 11.30 7.64 4.85
CA ILE A 240 10.63 8.92 4.63
C ILE A 240 11.67 10.02 4.90
N PRO A 241 12.05 10.82 3.89
CA PRO A 241 12.91 11.99 4.11
C PRO A 241 12.21 13.08 4.96
N PRO A 242 12.98 13.93 5.67
CA PRO A 242 14.43 13.94 5.71
C PRO A 242 15.01 12.81 6.57
N LEU A 243 16.11 12.22 6.10
CA LEU A 243 16.87 11.20 6.81
C LEU A 243 17.97 11.88 7.62
N GLN A 244 18.37 11.29 8.75
CA GLN A 244 19.46 11.77 9.58
C GLN A 244 20.46 10.66 9.83
N LEU A 245 21.73 10.94 9.52
CA LEU A 245 22.83 10.09 9.93
C LEU A 245 23.13 10.38 11.40
N GLN A 246 23.28 9.33 12.19
CA GLN A 246 23.69 9.43 13.58
C GLN A 246 24.96 8.61 13.80
N VAL A 247 25.85 9.16 14.62
CA VAL A 247 27.10 8.53 15.02
C VAL A 247 27.08 8.26 16.52
N ARG A 248 27.77 7.19 16.93
CA ARG A 248 28.14 6.98 18.33
C ARG A 248 29.53 6.33 18.42
N PRO A 249 30.28 6.58 19.50
CA PRO A 249 31.65 6.08 19.65
C PRO A 249 31.74 4.60 20.06
N SER A 250 30.66 4.00 20.59
CA SER A 250 30.64 2.63 21.08
C SER A 250 29.34 1.91 20.69
N LEU A 251 29.41 0.61 20.41
CA LEU A 251 28.25 -0.20 20.03
C LEU A 251 27.30 -0.47 21.21
N THR A 252 27.80 -0.41 22.45
CA THR A 252 27.05 -0.80 23.64
C THR A 252 26.81 0.36 24.61
N THR A 253 27.61 1.42 24.52
CA THR A 253 27.58 2.56 25.45
C THR A 253 27.54 3.89 24.70
N GLY A 254 26.97 4.92 25.32
CA GLY A 254 26.86 6.26 24.75
C GLY A 254 25.60 6.49 23.92
N SER A 255 25.26 7.77 23.76
CA SER A 255 24.08 8.23 23.01
C SER A 255 24.39 8.35 21.51
N TRP A 256 23.38 8.10 20.69
CA TRP A 256 23.42 8.46 19.27
C TRP A 256 23.33 9.98 19.13
N VAL A 257 24.22 10.56 18.33
CA VAL A 257 24.27 12.00 18.05
C VAL A 257 24.16 12.23 16.55
N ASN A 258 23.41 13.25 16.13
CA ASN A 258 23.30 13.61 14.72
C ASN A 258 24.67 13.97 14.13
N TYR A 259 24.98 13.41 12.96
CA TYR A 259 26.21 13.65 12.23
C TYR A 259 25.88 14.19 10.83
N GLY A 260 26.25 15.45 10.59
CA GLY A 260 25.83 16.17 9.38
C GLY A 260 24.37 16.63 9.40
N ALA A 261 23.97 17.35 8.35
CA ALA A 261 22.61 17.83 8.16
C ALA A 261 21.65 16.70 7.72
N PRO A 262 20.33 16.85 7.95
CA PRO A 262 19.36 15.95 7.37
C PRO A 262 19.45 15.94 5.84
N PHE A 263 19.20 14.78 5.23
CA PHE A 263 19.43 14.54 3.81
C PHE A 263 18.28 13.72 3.18
N THR A 264 18.24 13.66 1.85
CA THR A 264 17.22 12.92 1.09
C THR A 264 17.62 11.46 0.87
N ASN A 265 16.80 10.70 0.15
CA ASN A 265 17.03 9.30 -0.24
C ASN A 265 18.12 9.15 -1.33
N THR A 266 19.28 9.80 -1.14
CA THR A 266 20.39 9.90 -2.10
C THR A 266 21.72 9.57 -1.44
N THR A 267 22.82 9.81 -2.14
CA THR A 267 24.18 9.72 -1.58
C THR A 267 24.41 10.84 -0.56
N LEU A 268 24.94 10.50 0.62
CA LEU A 268 25.43 11.41 1.65
C LEU A 268 26.95 11.23 1.78
N THR A 269 27.70 12.31 1.64
CA THR A 269 29.16 12.33 1.86
C THR A 269 29.48 13.33 2.96
N LEU A 270 30.23 12.90 3.97
CA LEU A 270 30.65 13.72 5.10
C LEU A 270 32.11 13.39 5.45
N PRO A 271 32.86 14.33 6.05
CA PRO A 271 34.17 14.02 6.61
C PRO A 271 34.07 12.85 7.59
N ALA A 272 35.06 11.97 7.63
CA ALA A 272 35.11 10.94 8.65
C ALA A 272 35.32 11.59 10.03
N PRO A 273 34.60 11.17 11.09
CA PRO A 273 34.68 11.79 12.41
C PRO A 273 36.04 11.64 13.12
N GLY A 274 36.98 10.88 12.54
CA GLY A 274 38.28 10.56 13.14
C GLY A 274 38.18 9.56 14.30
N GLY A 275 39.34 9.16 14.84
CA GLY A 275 39.43 8.23 15.97
C GLY A 275 39.42 6.74 15.60
N SER A 276 39.50 5.87 16.61
CA SER A 276 39.75 4.43 16.42
C SER A 276 38.53 3.64 15.94
N GLN A 277 37.31 3.97 16.39
CA GLN A 277 36.07 3.28 16.02
C GLN A 277 34.85 4.23 16.10
N SER A 278 33.90 4.09 15.18
CA SER A 278 32.62 4.81 15.20
C SER A 278 31.53 3.94 14.59
N PHE A 279 30.32 4.06 15.13
CA PHE A 279 29.15 3.32 14.68
C PHE A 279 28.12 4.27 14.11
N PHE A 280 27.51 3.89 12.99
CA PHE A 280 26.59 4.73 12.24
C PHE A 280 25.21 4.07 12.14
N ARG A 281 24.16 4.89 12.14
CA ARG A 281 22.82 4.49 11.73
C ARG A 281 22.16 5.63 10.95
N VAL A 282 21.22 5.27 10.09
CA VAL A 282 20.35 6.24 9.41
C VAL A 282 18.94 6.06 9.93
N VAL A 283 18.29 7.16 10.29
CA VAL A 283 16.91 7.19 10.77
C VAL A 283 16.10 8.17 9.94
N SER A 284 14.83 7.88 9.70
CA SER A 284 13.87 8.90 9.29
C SER A 284 13.62 9.85 10.47
N GLN A 285 13.55 11.15 10.19
CA GLN A 285 13.12 12.15 11.17
C GLN A 285 11.60 12.21 11.30
#